data_AF-A0A8T5LS21-F1
#
_entry.id   AF-A0A8T5LS21-F1
#
_cell.length_a   1.000
_cell.length_b   1.000
_cell.length_c   1.000
_cell.angle_alpha   90.00
_cell.angle_beta   90.00
_cell.angle_gamma   90.00
#
_symmetry.space_group_name_H-M   'P 1'
#
loop_
_entity.id
_entity.type
_entity.pdbx_description
1 polymer ?
#
loop_
_entity_poly.entity_id
_entity_poly.type
_entity_poly.pdbx_seq_one_letter_code
_entity_poly.pdbx_strand_id
1 'polypeptide(L)'
;MAKQDRILGIFRSQPTSLFTSKKICYEYNRQFLDIIDKSNTSKWLNYLWKNGKILRTPTQVTEGYVYSLSAKSDLARIYDDFLVPPPFQNRSKLLRLIKNPYSGISKGNKLLYPKIPERYPGLTSKDLAVIAGFLMCDGNLKKNLRRLTFTIRHIDDAKRFKKYFMEIFPMHNLSIISKQGCYDCVVNSVDLGNLFYELGIPKGDKVHQEFLIPDWIFYGAREVKLSFLSIIYGNEGSKPSGNRWRVQFVLSKEARYVENLLHLLNQIKSMLLEFGITTTNIQLRKQEGRSFYGRFYFKGQQNMHKFYNLMSFLYASEKQIMLEDLILKGHSLKSATV
;
A
#
# COMPACT_ATOMS: atom_id res chain seq x y z
N MET A 1 18.80 -16.06 38.21
CA MET A 1 18.20 -16.44 36.91
C MET A 1 17.79 -15.17 36.18
N ALA A 2 18.21 -14.97 34.93
CA ALA A 2 17.87 -13.75 34.19
C ALA A 2 16.36 -13.68 33.93
N LYS A 3 15.77 -12.47 33.87
CA LYS A 3 14.33 -12.29 33.63
C LYS A 3 13.85 -12.97 32.33
N GLN A 4 14.73 -13.06 31.34
CA GLN A 4 14.47 -13.74 30.08
C GLN A 4 14.31 -15.26 30.24
N ASP A 5 15.11 -15.89 31.10
CA ASP A 5 15.02 -17.32 31.39
C ASP A 5 13.73 -17.66 32.13
N ARG A 6 13.30 -16.77 33.04
CA ARG A 6 12.01 -16.90 33.73
C ARG A 6 10.83 -16.81 32.78
N ILE A 7 10.84 -15.85 31.84
CA ILE A 7 9.84 -15.77 30.78
C ILE A 7 9.86 -17.05 29.93
N LEU A 8 11.04 -17.53 29.54
CA LEU A 8 11.15 -18.79 28.81
C LEU A 8 10.62 -19.99 29.63
N GLY A 9 10.79 -19.96 30.95
CA GLY A 9 10.19 -20.92 31.88
C GLY A 9 8.67 -21.00 31.78
N ILE A 10 7.98 -19.85 31.66
CA ILE A 10 6.52 -19.79 31.45
C ILE A 10 6.13 -20.49 30.14
N PHE A 11 6.89 -20.27 29.06
CA PHE A 11 6.65 -20.98 27.80
C PHE A 11 6.94 -22.48 27.91
N ARG A 12 7.95 -22.90 28.68
CA ARG A 12 8.31 -24.31 28.88
C ARG A 12 7.27 -25.07 29.70
N SER A 13 6.65 -24.43 30.69
CA SER A 13 5.57 -25.04 31.47
C SER A 13 4.27 -25.18 30.68
N GLN A 14 4.09 -24.37 29.63
CA GLN A 14 2.91 -24.38 28.76
C GLN A 14 3.30 -24.26 27.28
N PRO A 15 3.93 -25.30 26.70
CA PRO A 15 4.59 -25.22 25.40
C PRO A 15 3.65 -24.93 24.23
N THR A 16 2.38 -25.31 24.34
CA THR A 16 1.35 -25.12 23.31
C THR A 16 0.47 -23.89 23.56
N SER A 17 0.59 -23.24 24.72
CA SER A 17 -0.21 -22.05 25.03
C SER A 17 0.15 -20.87 24.13
N LEU A 18 -0.85 -20.01 23.92
CA LEU A 18 -0.75 -18.80 23.11
C LEU A 18 -0.75 -17.58 24.01
N PHE A 19 0.31 -16.77 23.91
CA PHE A 19 0.49 -15.62 24.77
C PHE A 19 0.60 -14.33 23.97
N THR A 20 0.01 -13.26 24.49
CA THR A 20 0.32 -11.88 24.09
C THR A 20 1.32 -11.28 25.08
N SER A 21 1.94 -10.14 24.75
CA SER A 21 2.79 -9.43 25.72
C SER A 21 2.05 -9.13 27.03
N LYS A 22 0.74 -8.85 26.96
CA LYS A 22 -0.09 -8.60 28.16
C LYS A 22 -0.24 -9.87 29.00
N LYS A 23 -0.52 -11.01 28.37
CA LYS A 23 -0.64 -12.30 29.07
C LYS A 23 0.68 -12.74 29.71
N ILE A 24 1.82 -12.61 29.02
CA ILE A 24 3.13 -12.93 29.62
C ILE A 24 3.43 -12.02 30.81
N CYS A 25 3.18 -10.71 30.68
CA CYS A 25 3.39 -9.77 31.77
C CYS A 25 2.58 -10.16 33.01
N TYR A 26 1.30 -10.55 32.82
CA TYR A 26 0.44 -11.03 33.89
C TYR A 26 0.97 -12.33 34.52
N GLU A 27 1.29 -13.34 33.71
CA GLU A 27 1.80 -14.62 34.20
C GLU A 27 3.12 -14.48 34.95
N TYR A 28 4.03 -13.62 34.46
CA TYR A 28 5.29 -13.34 35.14
C TYR A 28 5.05 -12.72 36.51
N ASN A 29 4.26 -11.64 36.59
CA ASN A 29 3.99 -10.94 37.84
C ASN A 29 3.19 -11.79 38.84
N ARG A 30 2.47 -12.82 38.37
CA ARG A 30 1.81 -13.81 39.23
C ARG A 30 2.79 -14.83 39.82
N GLN A 31 3.83 -15.22 39.08
CA GLN A 31 4.75 -16.28 39.46
C GLN A 31 6.01 -15.79 40.19
N PHE A 32 6.38 -14.52 40.00
CA PHE A 32 7.62 -13.95 40.52
C PHE A 32 7.36 -12.69 41.34
N LEU A 33 8.17 -12.46 42.38
CA LEU A 33 8.04 -11.33 43.29
C LEU A 33 8.50 -9.99 42.68
N ASP A 34 9.29 -10.00 41.60
CA ASP A 34 9.68 -8.78 40.89
C ASP A 34 8.65 -8.41 39.82
N ILE A 35 8.22 -7.15 39.83
CA ILE A 35 7.24 -6.66 38.85
C ILE A 35 7.95 -6.26 37.56
N ILE A 36 7.38 -6.69 36.43
CA ILE A 36 7.75 -6.21 35.10
C ILE A 36 6.57 -5.51 34.44
N ASP A 37 6.88 -4.55 33.57
CA ASP A 37 5.89 -3.88 32.74
C ASP A 37 5.81 -4.49 31.32
N LYS A 38 4.81 -4.04 30.56
CA LYS A 38 4.56 -4.49 29.17
C LYS A 38 5.69 -4.11 28.21
N SER A 39 6.36 -2.98 28.40
CA SER A 39 7.45 -2.50 27.54
C SER A 39 8.66 -3.42 27.65
N ASN A 40 9.08 -3.69 28.89
CA ASN A 40 10.17 -4.63 29.22
C ASN A 40 9.82 -6.05 28.76
N THR A 41 8.60 -6.51 29.02
CA THR A 41 8.10 -7.80 28.51
C THR A 41 8.24 -7.89 26.98
N SER A 42 7.86 -6.84 26.26
CA SER A 42 7.93 -6.83 24.79
C SER A 42 9.38 -6.81 24.27
N LYS A 43 10.31 -6.16 24.98
CA LYS A 43 11.74 -6.19 24.65
C LYS A 43 12.30 -7.62 24.77
N TRP A 44 12.02 -8.31 25.88
CA TRP A 44 12.50 -9.68 26.09
C TRP A 44 11.85 -10.70 25.15
N LEU A 45 10.55 -10.59 24.87
CA LEU A 45 9.90 -11.44 23.88
C LEU A 45 10.50 -11.27 22.48
N ASN A 46 10.83 -10.02 22.10
CA ASN A 46 11.54 -9.78 20.84
C ASN A 46 12.94 -10.41 20.83
N TYR A 47 13.67 -10.34 21.96
CA TYR A 47 14.98 -10.99 22.09
C TYR A 47 14.86 -12.51 21.95
N LEU A 48 13.95 -13.15 22.69
CA LEU A 48 13.73 -14.60 22.64
C LEU A 48 13.35 -15.06 21.23
N TRP A 49 12.46 -14.34 20.55
CA TRP A 49 12.06 -14.64 19.18
C TRP A 49 13.23 -14.50 18.20
N LYS A 50 14.01 -13.41 18.26
CA LYS A 50 15.18 -13.20 17.39
C LYS A 50 16.23 -14.30 17.53
N ASN A 51 16.34 -14.88 18.72
CA ASN A 51 17.25 -15.98 19.02
C ASN A 51 16.60 -17.37 18.82
N GLY A 52 15.44 -17.44 18.16
CA GLY A 52 14.77 -18.70 17.84
C GLY A 52 14.24 -19.49 19.04
N LYS A 53 14.14 -18.86 20.22
CA LYS A 53 13.70 -19.53 21.46
C LYS A 53 12.19 -19.66 21.59
N ILE A 54 11.44 -18.83 20.86
CA ILE A 54 9.98 -18.86 20.79
C ILE A 54 9.50 -18.54 19.38
N LEU A 55 8.30 -19.01 19.04
CA LEU A 55 7.57 -18.68 17.82
C LEU A 55 6.70 -17.44 18.03
N ARG A 56 6.36 -16.75 16.93
CA ARG A 56 5.36 -15.68 16.96
C ARG A 56 4.64 -15.50 15.64
N THR A 57 3.52 -14.76 15.65
CA THR A 57 2.85 -14.30 14.43
C THR A 57 3.78 -13.42 13.56
N PRO A 58 3.73 -13.52 12.21
CA PRO A 58 4.63 -12.76 11.32
C PRO A 58 4.53 -11.23 11.44
N THR A 59 3.40 -10.73 11.92
CA THR A 59 3.15 -9.31 12.19
C THR A 59 2.33 -9.17 13.47
N GLN A 60 2.24 -7.94 13.97
CA GLN A 60 1.29 -7.58 15.01
C GLN A 60 -0.14 -7.76 14.46
N VAL A 61 -0.92 -8.60 15.13
CA VAL A 61 -2.36 -8.72 14.94
C VAL A 61 -3.10 -7.74 15.87
N THR A 62 -4.41 -7.85 16.03
CA THR A 62 -5.25 -6.90 16.79
C THR A 62 -4.72 -6.61 18.21
N GLU A 63 -4.25 -7.62 18.93
CA GLU A 63 -3.71 -7.48 20.30
C GLU A 63 -2.18 -7.38 20.38
N GLY A 64 -1.51 -7.19 19.23
CA GLY A 64 -0.05 -7.23 19.12
C GLY A 64 0.47 -8.54 18.57
N TYR A 65 1.70 -8.91 18.90
CA TYR A 65 2.24 -10.23 18.53
C TYR A 65 1.66 -11.32 19.44
N VAL A 66 1.37 -12.48 18.87
CA VAL A 66 1.05 -13.70 19.62
C VAL A 66 2.25 -14.62 19.56
N TYR A 67 2.59 -15.23 20.69
CA TYR A 67 3.77 -16.05 20.91
C TYR A 67 3.39 -17.44 21.39
N SER A 68 4.23 -18.43 21.09
CA SER A 68 4.14 -19.79 21.63
C SER A 68 5.51 -20.44 21.59
N LEU A 69 5.73 -21.50 22.37
CA LEU A 69 6.93 -22.31 22.22
C LEU A 69 6.83 -23.24 21.00
N SER A 70 5.65 -23.83 20.78
CA SER A 70 5.48 -24.92 19.80
C SER A 70 4.19 -24.88 18.96
N ALA A 71 3.20 -24.03 19.28
CA ALA A 71 1.91 -24.00 18.58
C ALA A 71 1.95 -23.29 17.22
N LYS A 72 2.73 -23.82 16.28
CA LYS A 72 2.95 -23.23 14.95
C LYS A 72 1.67 -23.14 14.11
N SER A 73 0.83 -24.18 14.15
CA SER A 73 -0.45 -24.24 13.41
C SER A 73 -1.44 -23.18 13.91
N ASP A 74 -1.56 -23.00 15.22
CA ASP A 74 -2.43 -21.98 15.80
C ASP A 74 -1.95 -20.56 15.50
N LEU A 75 -0.64 -20.31 15.57
CA LEU A 75 -0.08 -19.01 15.17
C LEU A 75 -0.35 -18.70 13.69
N ALA A 76 -0.27 -19.72 12.82
CA ALA A 76 -0.61 -19.58 11.41
C ALA A 76 -2.11 -19.29 11.21
N ARG A 77 -2.99 -19.99 11.93
CA ARG A 77 -4.44 -19.77 11.89
C ARG A 77 -4.82 -18.36 12.34
N ILE A 78 -4.26 -17.89 13.46
CA ILE A 78 -4.46 -16.51 13.95
C ILE A 78 -4.00 -15.49 12.91
N TYR A 79 -2.86 -15.73 12.27
CA TYR A 79 -2.38 -14.84 11.23
C TYR A 79 -3.30 -14.83 10.00
N ASP A 80 -3.81 -15.99 9.59
CA ASP A 80 -4.74 -16.10 8.47
C ASP A 80 -6.08 -15.43 8.78
N ASP A 81 -6.57 -15.54 10.02
CA ASP A 81 -7.78 -14.85 10.50
C ASP A 81 -7.57 -13.33 10.48
N PHE A 82 -6.35 -12.88 10.79
CA PHE A 82 -5.98 -11.48 10.71
C PHE A 82 -5.85 -10.96 9.27
N LEU A 83 -5.43 -11.78 8.31
CA LEU A 83 -5.34 -11.38 6.89
C LEU A 83 -6.74 -11.31 6.26
N VAL A 84 -7.57 -12.32 6.52
CA VAL A 84 -8.92 -12.48 5.96
C VAL A 84 -9.90 -12.73 7.11
N PRO A 85 -10.41 -11.66 7.75
CA PRO A 85 -11.40 -11.80 8.82
C PRO A 85 -12.76 -12.24 8.26
N PRO A 86 -13.67 -12.79 9.09
CA PRO A 86 -15.06 -13.07 8.69
C PRO A 86 -15.76 -11.85 8.06
N PRO A 87 -16.74 -12.01 7.15
CA PRO A 87 -17.49 -13.23 6.84
C PRO A 87 -17.20 -13.84 5.45
N PHE A 88 -15.97 -13.74 4.91
CA PHE A 88 -15.70 -14.24 3.55
C PHE A 88 -15.85 -15.76 3.42
N GLN A 89 -16.82 -16.22 2.63
CA GLN A 89 -17.06 -17.65 2.37
C GLN A 89 -15.89 -18.31 1.62
N ASN A 90 -15.28 -17.60 0.65
CA ASN A 90 -14.16 -18.11 -0.17
C ASN A 90 -12.78 -17.92 0.46
N ARG A 91 -12.67 -18.12 1.78
CA ARG A 91 -11.47 -17.74 2.56
C ARG A 91 -10.18 -18.39 2.06
N SER A 92 -10.18 -19.68 1.74
CA SER A 92 -8.99 -20.40 1.25
C SER A 92 -8.46 -19.81 -0.07
N LYS A 93 -9.38 -19.43 -0.98
CA LYS A 93 -9.03 -18.79 -2.25
C LYS A 93 -8.39 -17.42 -2.03
N LEU A 94 -8.99 -16.60 -1.16
CA LEU A 94 -8.45 -15.28 -0.82
C LEU A 94 -7.07 -15.37 -0.14
N LEU A 95 -6.89 -16.32 0.78
CA LEU A 95 -5.59 -16.56 1.43
C LEU A 95 -4.52 -16.96 0.43
N ARG A 96 -4.86 -17.77 -0.58
CA ARG A 96 -3.94 -18.13 -1.67
C ARG A 96 -3.49 -16.90 -2.44
N LEU A 97 -4.41 -16.01 -2.82
CA LEU A 97 -4.08 -14.76 -3.52
C LEU A 97 -3.22 -13.82 -2.66
N ILE A 98 -3.43 -13.79 -1.35
CA ILE A 98 -2.66 -12.93 -0.43
C ILE A 98 -1.25 -13.46 -0.18
N LYS A 99 -1.12 -14.79 0.02
CA LYS A 99 0.16 -15.44 0.36
C LYS A 99 1.03 -15.76 -0.85
N ASN A 100 0.41 -15.91 -2.02
CA ASN A 100 1.09 -16.11 -3.28
C ASN A 100 0.73 -14.98 -4.28
N PRO A 101 1.15 -13.74 -3.99
CA PRO A 101 0.67 -12.55 -4.72
C PRO A 101 1.08 -12.53 -6.19
N TYR A 102 2.06 -13.36 -6.59
CA TYR A 102 2.57 -13.41 -7.96
C TYR A 102 2.07 -14.64 -8.73
N SER A 103 1.27 -15.52 -8.09
CA SER A 103 0.65 -16.64 -8.80
C SER A 103 -0.32 -16.13 -9.85
N GLY A 104 -0.11 -16.56 -11.11
CA GLY A 104 -0.94 -16.16 -12.24
C GLY A 104 -0.60 -14.81 -12.86
N ILE A 105 0.40 -14.08 -12.33
CA ILE A 105 0.96 -12.92 -13.03
C ILE A 105 1.93 -13.47 -14.09
N SER A 106 1.51 -13.48 -15.36
CA SER A 106 2.42 -13.82 -16.45
C SER A 106 3.54 -12.79 -16.52
N LYS A 107 4.79 -13.25 -16.67
CA LYS A 107 5.85 -12.36 -17.12
C LYS A 107 5.56 -12.02 -18.57
N GLY A 108 5.03 -10.83 -18.83
CA GLY A 108 4.91 -10.32 -20.18
C GLY A 108 6.31 -10.24 -20.79
N ASN A 109 6.56 -11.00 -21.85
CA ASN A 109 7.87 -11.01 -22.52
C ASN A 109 8.00 -9.87 -23.56
N LYS A 110 6.93 -9.11 -23.79
CA LYS A 110 6.89 -8.02 -24.75
C LYS A 110 6.44 -6.73 -24.07
N LEU A 111 7.24 -5.68 -24.26
CA LEU A 111 6.86 -4.32 -23.88
C LEU A 111 5.62 -3.90 -24.68
N LEU A 112 4.63 -3.37 -23.98
CA LEU A 112 3.39 -2.90 -24.58
C LEU A 112 3.34 -1.37 -24.54
N TYR A 113 2.83 -0.79 -25.62
CA TYR A 113 2.70 0.65 -25.78
C TYR A 113 1.24 0.98 -26.12
N PRO A 114 0.69 2.06 -25.54
CA PRO A 114 -0.63 2.54 -25.90
C PRO A 114 -0.61 3.11 -27.33
N LYS A 115 -1.73 3.00 -28.03
CA LYS A 115 -1.92 3.74 -29.29
C LYS A 115 -2.13 5.22 -28.96
N ILE A 116 -1.18 6.07 -29.38
CA ILE A 116 -1.25 7.51 -29.16
C ILE A 116 -1.86 8.18 -30.40
N PRO A 117 -2.92 8.98 -30.26
CA PRO A 117 -3.50 9.68 -31.41
C PRO A 117 -2.53 10.72 -31.99
N GLU A 118 -2.44 10.79 -33.32
CA GLU A 118 -1.54 11.71 -34.06
C GLU A 118 -1.75 13.18 -33.70
N ARG A 119 -2.98 13.57 -33.33
CA ARG A 119 -3.34 14.93 -32.88
C ARG A 119 -2.68 15.37 -31.57
N TYR A 120 -1.98 14.49 -30.87
CA TYR A 120 -1.18 14.82 -29.68
C TYR A 120 0.31 14.55 -29.96
N PRO A 121 0.93 15.30 -30.89
CA PRO A 121 2.34 15.12 -31.20
C PRO A 121 3.18 15.43 -29.96
N GLY A 122 4.09 14.52 -29.60
CA GLY A 122 4.93 14.65 -28.41
C GLY A 122 4.34 14.08 -27.12
N LEU A 123 3.07 13.66 -27.11
CA LEU A 123 2.51 12.93 -25.97
C LEU A 123 3.20 11.58 -25.84
N THR A 124 3.73 11.28 -24.65
CA THR A 124 4.43 10.01 -24.40
C THR A 124 3.56 9.03 -23.62
N SER A 125 3.93 7.75 -23.64
CA SER A 125 3.29 6.74 -22.76
C SER A 125 3.46 7.07 -21.27
N LYS A 126 4.55 7.77 -20.92
CA LYS A 126 4.80 8.27 -19.56
C LYS A 126 3.73 9.29 -19.16
N ASP A 127 3.40 10.21 -20.05
CA ASP A 127 2.39 11.23 -19.78
C ASP A 127 0.99 10.62 -19.65
N LEU A 128 0.65 9.68 -20.53
CA LEU A 128 -0.59 8.91 -20.42
C LEU A 128 -0.66 8.17 -19.08
N ALA A 129 0.45 7.59 -18.60
CA ALA A 129 0.49 6.90 -17.31
C ALA A 129 0.27 7.84 -16.12
N VAL A 130 0.73 9.10 -16.20
CA VAL A 130 0.46 10.11 -15.18
C VAL A 130 -1.04 10.37 -15.06
N ILE A 131 -1.69 10.60 -16.20
CA ILE A 131 -3.13 10.90 -16.23
C ILE A 131 -3.97 9.68 -15.84
N ALA A 132 -3.59 8.49 -16.33
CA ALA A 132 -4.20 7.23 -15.95
C ALA A 132 -4.14 6.99 -14.43
N GLY A 133 -2.96 7.21 -13.82
CA GLY A 133 -2.76 7.07 -12.38
C GLY A 133 -3.72 7.93 -11.56
N PHE A 134 -4.00 9.16 -11.99
CA PHE A 134 -5.02 9.97 -11.34
C PHE A 134 -6.41 9.38 -11.54
N LEU A 135 -6.83 9.14 -12.79
CA LEU A 135 -8.20 8.68 -13.08
C LEU A 135 -8.55 7.36 -12.37
N MET A 136 -7.56 6.48 -12.17
CA MET A 136 -7.69 5.21 -11.47
C MET A 136 -7.72 5.32 -9.94
N CYS A 137 -7.35 6.47 -9.36
CA CYS A 137 -7.32 6.73 -7.92
C CYS A 137 -8.21 7.96 -7.58
N ASP A 138 -7.61 9.08 -7.15
CA ASP A 138 -8.30 10.30 -6.72
C ASP A 138 -8.93 11.13 -7.86
N GLY A 139 -8.86 10.65 -9.10
CA GLY A 139 -9.57 11.21 -10.25
C GLY A 139 -10.85 10.46 -10.59
N ASN A 140 -11.56 10.94 -11.61
CA ASN A 140 -12.74 10.27 -12.12
C ASN A 140 -13.00 10.60 -13.60
N LEU A 141 -13.11 9.57 -14.42
CA LEU A 141 -13.68 9.65 -15.76
C LEU A 141 -15.20 9.45 -15.65
N LYS A 142 -16.03 10.42 -16.05
CA LYS A 142 -17.50 10.29 -15.93
C LYS A 142 -18.04 9.18 -16.85
N LYS A 143 -19.18 8.56 -16.47
CA LYS A 143 -19.81 7.46 -17.23
C LYS A 143 -20.14 7.82 -18.68
N ASN A 144 -20.46 9.09 -18.95
CA ASN A 144 -20.73 9.62 -20.28
C ASN A 144 -19.48 10.06 -21.05
N LEU A 145 -18.28 9.85 -20.48
CA LEU A 145 -16.98 10.17 -21.06
C LEU A 145 -16.77 11.67 -21.38
N ARG A 146 -17.66 12.56 -20.95
CA ARG A 146 -17.56 14.00 -21.28
C ARG A 146 -16.64 14.79 -20.37
N ARG A 147 -16.31 14.24 -19.20
CA ARG A 147 -15.60 14.96 -18.15
C ARG A 147 -14.61 14.07 -17.44
N LEU A 148 -13.40 14.58 -17.32
CA LEU A 148 -12.36 14.05 -16.45
C LEU A 148 -12.22 15.01 -15.26
N THR A 149 -11.95 14.43 -14.10
CA THR A 149 -11.70 15.17 -12.87
C THR A 149 -10.48 14.58 -12.20
N PHE A 150 -9.62 15.43 -11.67
CA PHE A 150 -8.43 15.04 -10.92
C PHE A 150 -8.46 15.80 -9.59
N THR A 151 -8.66 15.10 -8.48
CA THR A 151 -8.72 15.73 -7.16
C THR A 151 -7.32 15.81 -6.58
N ILE A 152 -6.92 17.02 -6.18
CA ILE A 152 -5.59 17.32 -5.64
C ILE A 152 -5.77 18.12 -4.35
N ARG A 153 -5.01 17.77 -3.30
CA ARG A 153 -5.20 18.38 -1.98
C ARG A 153 -4.74 19.83 -1.90
N HIS A 154 -3.58 20.15 -2.47
CA HIS A 154 -2.93 21.45 -2.31
C HIS A 154 -3.02 22.28 -3.59
N ILE A 155 -3.28 23.58 -3.46
CA ILE A 155 -3.47 24.47 -4.62
C ILE A 155 -2.22 24.57 -5.50
N ASP A 156 -1.04 24.57 -4.92
CA ASP A 156 0.20 24.67 -5.70
C ASP A 156 0.47 23.39 -6.49
N ASP A 157 0.14 22.22 -5.92
CA ASP A 157 0.11 20.95 -6.65
C ASP A 157 -0.88 21.01 -7.82
N ALA A 158 -2.08 21.55 -7.60
CA ALA A 158 -3.11 21.68 -8.64
C ALA A 158 -2.70 22.64 -9.76
N LYS A 159 -2.05 23.77 -9.44
CA LYS A 159 -1.49 24.71 -10.42
C LYS A 159 -0.37 24.08 -11.25
N ARG A 160 0.55 23.35 -10.59
CA ARG A 160 1.61 22.59 -11.29
C ARG A 160 1.03 21.53 -12.21
N PHE A 161 0.04 20.78 -11.75
CA PHE A 161 -0.64 19.79 -12.56
C PHE A 161 -1.37 20.42 -13.74
N LYS A 162 -2.08 21.54 -13.54
CA LYS A 162 -2.72 22.30 -14.63
C LYS A 162 -1.71 22.71 -15.71
N LYS A 163 -0.57 23.28 -15.31
CA LYS A 163 0.49 23.68 -16.24
C LYS A 163 0.96 22.47 -17.06
N TYR A 164 1.34 21.38 -16.38
CA TYR A 164 1.76 20.15 -17.03
C TYR A 164 0.69 19.58 -17.99
N PHE A 165 -0.57 19.52 -17.55
CA PHE A 165 -1.68 19.03 -18.37
C PHE A 165 -1.85 19.85 -19.65
N MET A 166 -1.78 21.18 -19.55
CA MET A 166 -1.91 22.07 -20.71
C MET A 166 -0.70 22.00 -21.64
N GLU A 167 0.48 21.62 -21.15
CA GLU A 167 1.65 21.35 -22.01
C GLU A 167 1.45 20.09 -22.86
N ILE A 168 0.94 19.00 -22.27
CA ILE A 168 0.73 17.73 -22.99
C ILE A 168 -0.59 17.67 -23.78
N PHE A 169 -1.57 18.51 -23.43
CA PHE A 169 -2.85 18.65 -24.11
C PHE A 169 -3.18 20.12 -24.42
N PRO A 170 -2.40 20.79 -25.31
CA PRO A 170 -2.51 22.24 -25.54
C PRO A 170 -3.88 22.68 -26.07
N MET A 171 -4.62 21.79 -26.72
CA MET A 171 -5.96 22.04 -27.24
C MET A 171 -7.07 21.95 -26.18
N HIS A 172 -6.74 21.55 -24.96
CA HIS A 172 -7.71 21.33 -23.88
C HIS A 172 -7.46 22.29 -22.73
N ASN A 173 -8.52 22.95 -22.26
CA ASN A 173 -8.43 23.82 -21.09
C ASN A 173 -8.76 23.02 -19.82
N LEU A 174 -7.94 23.22 -18.79
CA LEU A 174 -8.15 22.63 -17.46
C LEU A 174 -8.50 23.73 -16.45
N SER A 175 -9.64 23.58 -15.81
CA SER A 175 -10.12 24.50 -14.77
C SER A 175 -9.82 23.94 -13.38
N ILE A 176 -9.49 24.80 -12.42
CA ILE A 176 -9.32 24.41 -11.01
C ILE A 176 -10.54 24.90 -10.25
N ILE A 177 -11.22 24.00 -9.55
CA ILE A 177 -12.42 24.27 -8.77
C ILE A 177 -12.10 23.96 -7.31
N SER A 178 -12.25 24.94 -6.42
CA SER A 178 -12.10 24.72 -4.98
C SER A 178 -13.22 23.84 -4.44
N LYS A 179 -12.85 22.86 -3.61
CA LYS A 179 -13.73 21.96 -2.86
C LYS A 179 -13.31 22.02 -1.39
N GLN A 180 -14.16 21.56 -0.47
CA GLN A 180 -13.85 21.62 0.96
C GLN A 180 -12.57 20.80 1.28
N GLY A 181 -11.45 21.51 1.47
CA GLY A 181 -10.15 20.92 1.79
C GLY A 181 -9.36 20.33 0.61
N CYS A 182 -9.79 20.53 -0.64
CA CYS A 182 -9.09 20.07 -1.84
C CYS A 182 -9.47 20.88 -3.10
N TYR A 183 -8.90 20.53 -4.24
CA TYR A 183 -9.11 21.19 -5.53
C TYR A 183 -9.37 20.14 -6.60
N ASP A 184 -10.44 20.34 -7.36
CA ASP A 184 -10.73 19.53 -8.54
C ASP A 184 -10.17 20.23 -9.78
N CYS A 185 -9.24 19.58 -10.45
CA CYS A 185 -8.82 19.92 -11.81
C CYS A 185 -9.78 19.25 -12.80
N VAL A 186 -10.53 20.03 -13.57
CA VAL A 186 -11.61 19.56 -14.43
C VAL A 186 -11.33 19.91 -15.89
N VAL A 187 -11.51 18.93 -16.77
CA VAL A 187 -11.54 19.11 -18.22
C VAL A 187 -12.83 18.50 -18.77
N ASN A 188 -13.52 19.25 -19.63
CA ASN A 188 -14.69 18.75 -20.36
C ASN A 188 -14.26 18.46 -21.79
N SER A 189 -14.06 17.18 -22.11
CA SER A 189 -13.54 16.73 -23.39
C SER A 189 -13.99 15.30 -23.64
N VAL A 190 -14.89 15.13 -24.62
CA VAL A 190 -15.35 13.80 -25.06
C VAL A 190 -14.18 13.02 -25.66
N ASP A 191 -13.36 13.71 -26.44
CA ASP A 191 -12.18 13.18 -27.10
C ASP A 191 -11.18 12.56 -26.12
N LEU A 192 -10.85 13.27 -25.03
CA LEU A 192 -9.98 12.72 -23.99
C LEU A 192 -10.68 11.60 -23.21
N GLY A 193 -11.98 11.73 -22.96
CA GLY A 193 -12.71 10.68 -22.25
C GLY A 193 -12.77 9.37 -23.01
N ASN A 194 -13.00 9.43 -24.32
CA ASN A 194 -12.94 8.27 -25.22
C ASN A 194 -11.53 7.68 -25.25
N LEU A 195 -10.50 8.52 -25.43
CA LEU A 195 -9.10 8.07 -25.41
C LEU A 195 -8.78 7.27 -24.14
N PHE A 196 -9.02 7.83 -22.95
CA PHE A 196 -8.68 7.12 -21.71
C PHE A 196 -9.54 5.88 -21.47
N TYR A 197 -10.81 5.89 -21.91
CA TYR A 197 -11.64 4.70 -21.84
C TYR A 197 -11.11 3.56 -22.73
N GLU A 198 -10.71 3.88 -23.97
CA GLU A 198 -10.09 2.93 -24.92
C GLU A 198 -8.73 2.43 -24.41
N LEU A 199 -8.00 3.25 -23.66
CA LEU A 199 -6.75 2.86 -22.98
C LEU A 199 -6.97 1.98 -21.74
N GLY A 200 -8.22 1.60 -21.43
CA GLY A 200 -8.58 0.68 -20.35
C GLY A 200 -8.81 1.34 -18.99
N ILE A 201 -8.96 2.67 -18.94
CA ILE A 201 -9.22 3.38 -17.68
C ILE A 201 -10.71 3.25 -17.32
N PRO A 202 -11.04 2.86 -16.06
CA PRO A 202 -12.42 2.68 -15.65
C PRO A 202 -13.19 4.02 -15.62
N LYS A 203 -14.47 3.96 -16.00
CA LYS A 203 -15.40 5.11 -15.96
C LYS A 203 -16.39 4.98 -14.80
N GLY A 204 -16.75 6.10 -14.18
CA GLY A 204 -17.67 6.15 -13.05
C GLY A 204 -17.07 5.61 -11.76
N ASP A 205 -17.93 5.07 -10.90
CA ASP A 205 -17.51 4.66 -9.56
C ASP A 205 -16.70 3.35 -9.59
N LYS A 206 -15.42 3.50 -9.25
CA LYS A 206 -14.42 2.45 -9.21
C LYS A 206 -14.67 1.38 -8.13
N VAL A 207 -15.41 1.72 -7.07
CA VAL A 207 -15.73 0.81 -5.95
C VAL A 207 -16.73 -0.27 -6.41
N HIS A 208 -17.59 0.07 -7.37
CA HIS A 208 -18.73 -0.73 -7.83
C HIS A 208 -18.50 -1.51 -9.15
N GLN A 209 -17.25 -1.65 -9.59
CA GLN A 209 -16.92 -2.36 -10.83
C GLN A 209 -15.58 -3.09 -10.72
N GLU A 210 -15.29 -3.99 -11.65
CA GLU A 210 -13.97 -4.59 -11.80
C GLU A 210 -13.07 -3.73 -12.68
N PHE A 211 -11.80 -3.61 -12.31
CA PHE A 211 -10.76 -3.14 -13.21
C PHE A 211 -9.40 -3.63 -12.73
N LEU A 212 -8.42 -3.60 -13.62
CA LEU A 212 -7.02 -3.91 -13.36
C LEU A 212 -6.15 -2.77 -13.92
N ILE A 213 -4.85 -2.81 -13.65
CA ILE A 213 -3.89 -1.91 -14.31
C ILE A 213 -3.86 -2.27 -15.80
N PRO A 214 -4.04 -1.30 -16.72
CA PRO A 214 -3.92 -1.55 -18.15
C PRO A 214 -2.59 -2.20 -18.51
N ASP A 215 -2.61 -3.13 -19.46
CA ASP A 215 -1.43 -3.92 -19.83
C ASP A 215 -0.26 -3.07 -20.34
N TRP A 216 -0.54 -1.97 -21.04
CA TRP A 216 0.49 -1.04 -21.49
C TRP A 216 1.18 -0.27 -20.35
N ILE A 217 0.57 -0.21 -19.17
CA ILE A 217 1.21 0.28 -17.94
C ILE A 217 1.89 -0.89 -17.24
N PHE A 218 1.17 -1.99 -17.00
CA PHE A 218 1.65 -3.11 -16.18
C PHE A 218 2.86 -3.82 -16.81
N TYR A 219 2.85 -4.01 -18.13
CA TYR A 219 3.96 -4.53 -18.94
C TYR A 219 4.68 -3.43 -19.73
N GLY A 220 4.44 -2.16 -19.41
CA GLY A 220 5.05 -1.02 -20.07
C GLY A 220 6.54 -0.84 -19.75
N ALA A 221 7.14 0.15 -20.40
CA ALA A 221 8.52 0.53 -20.13
C ALA A 221 8.72 1.06 -18.70
N ARG A 222 9.98 1.04 -18.24
CA ARG A 222 10.36 1.36 -16.85
C ARG A 222 9.78 2.70 -16.38
N GLU A 223 9.92 3.73 -17.20
CA GLU A 223 9.47 5.10 -16.94
C GLU A 223 7.94 5.24 -16.90
N VAL A 224 7.21 4.41 -17.66
CA VAL A 224 5.74 4.35 -17.65
C VAL A 224 5.28 3.80 -16.30
N LYS A 225 5.87 2.68 -15.85
CA LYS A 225 5.58 2.07 -14.55
C LYS A 225 5.89 3.02 -13.40
N LEU A 226 7.07 3.65 -13.42
CA LEU A 226 7.47 4.60 -12.37
C LEU A 226 6.54 5.80 -12.29
N SER A 227 6.14 6.37 -13.44
CA SER A 227 5.26 7.54 -13.46
C SER A 227 3.87 7.21 -12.95
N PHE A 228 3.33 6.04 -13.33
CA PHE A 228 2.09 5.53 -12.78
C PHE A 228 2.18 5.32 -11.26
N LEU A 229 3.21 4.60 -10.80
CA LEU A 229 3.43 4.32 -9.37
C LEU A 229 3.55 5.60 -8.54
N SER A 230 4.29 6.59 -9.05
CA SER A 230 4.46 7.90 -8.40
C SER A 230 3.14 8.63 -8.18
N ILE A 231 2.22 8.57 -9.15
CA ILE A 231 0.90 9.20 -9.04
C ILE A 231 -0.01 8.43 -8.10
N ILE A 232 -0.12 7.11 -8.23
CA ILE A 232 -1.02 6.35 -7.35
C ILE A 232 -0.56 6.41 -5.89
N TYR A 233 0.74 6.47 -5.62
CA TYR A 233 1.25 6.69 -4.26
C TYR A 233 1.06 8.14 -3.81
N GLY A 234 1.17 9.11 -4.72
CA GLY A 234 0.78 10.50 -4.49
C GLY A 234 -0.67 10.63 -4.02
N ASN A 235 -1.59 9.85 -4.60
CA ASN A 235 -3.01 9.84 -4.27
C ASN A 235 -3.33 8.96 -3.04
N GLU A 236 -3.12 7.65 -3.15
CA GLU A 236 -3.58 6.64 -2.18
C GLU A 236 -2.54 6.26 -1.11
N GLY A 237 -1.27 6.61 -1.34
CA GLY A 237 -0.19 6.31 -0.39
C GLY A 237 -0.31 7.14 0.88
N SER A 238 -0.15 6.55 2.06
CA SER A 238 -0.08 7.32 3.30
C SER A 238 1.18 8.18 3.33
N LYS A 239 1.13 9.31 4.05
CA LYS A 239 2.37 10.02 4.43
C LYS A 239 3.35 9.06 5.11
N PRO A 240 4.65 9.13 4.81
CA PRO A 240 5.66 8.46 5.62
C PRO A 240 5.50 8.93 7.06
N SER A 241 5.27 7.99 7.99
CA SER A 241 5.08 8.37 9.40
C SER A 241 6.45 8.65 10.05
N GLY A 242 6.59 9.79 10.74
CA GLY A 242 7.87 10.36 11.19
C GLY A 242 8.80 9.45 12.00
N ASN A 243 8.31 8.33 12.57
CA ASN A 243 9.15 7.34 13.28
C ASN A 243 8.98 5.90 12.79
N ARG A 244 8.13 5.66 11.77
CA ARG A 244 7.93 4.32 11.22
C ARG A 244 8.20 4.43 9.74
N TRP A 245 9.39 3.97 9.34
CA TRP A 245 9.85 3.78 7.97
C TRP A 245 8.86 2.93 7.17
N ARG A 246 7.69 3.46 6.83
CA ARG A 246 6.61 2.73 6.16
C ARG A 246 5.69 3.68 5.42
N VAL A 247 5.16 3.21 4.31
CA VAL A 247 4.03 3.80 3.57
C VAL A 247 2.97 2.73 3.46
N GLN A 248 1.73 3.10 3.76
CA GLN A 248 0.55 2.27 3.58
C GLN A 248 -0.05 2.58 2.21
N PHE A 249 -0.52 1.55 1.51
CA PHE A 249 -1.35 1.68 0.33
C PHE A 249 -2.70 1.01 0.60
N VAL A 250 -3.80 1.67 0.25
CA VAL A 250 -5.17 1.21 0.51
C VAL A 250 -6.02 1.42 -0.72
N LEU A 251 -6.85 0.44 -1.06
CA LEU A 251 -7.94 0.61 -2.03
C LEU A 251 -9.19 -0.09 -1.51
N SER A 252 -10.35 0.43 -1.90
CA SER A 252 -11.66 -0.08 -1.50
C SER A 252 -12.47 -0.58 -2.68
N LYS A 253 -13.25 -1.63 -2.44
CA LYS A 253 -14.24 -2.22 -3.36
C LYS A 253 -15.45 -2.72 -2.59
N GLU A 254 -16.58 -2.89 -3.26
CA GLU A 254 -17.68 -3.67 -2.70
C GLU A 254 -17.29 -5.14 -2.45
N ALA A 255 -18.04 -5.80 -1.56
CA ALA A 255 -17.85 -7.20 -1.17
C ALA A 255 -17.67 -8.16 -2.36
N ARG A 256 -18.51 -8.02 -3.40
CA ARG A 256 -18.49 -8.88 -4.59
C ARG A 256 -17.22 -8.74 -5.44
N TYR A 257 -16.48 -7.63 -5.30
CA TYR A 257 -15.27 -7.34 -6.07
C TYR A 257 -13.99 -7.50 -5.24
N VAL A 258 -14.04 -8.15 -4.08
CA VAL A 258 -12.86 -8.34 -3.21
C VAL A 258 -11.79 -9.20 -3.87
N GLU A 259 -12.16 -10.15 -4.72
CA GLU A 259 -11.17 -10.90 -5.50
C GLU A 259 -10.46 -10.00 -6.52
N ASN A 260 -11.20 -9.18 -7.27
CA ASN A 260 -10.64 -8.17 -8.16
C ASN A 260 -9.73 -7.17 -7.41
N LEU A 261 -10.12 -6.74 -6.21
CA LEU A 261 -9.29 -5.90 -5.34
C LEU A 261 -7.92 -6.55 -5.04
N LEU A 262 -7.91 -7.85 -4.71
CA LEU A 262 -6.67 -8.57 -4.44
C LEU A 262 -5.79 -8.67 -5.70
N HIS A 263 -6.36 -8.94 -6.86
CA HIS A 263 -5.61 -8.95 -8.13
C HIS A 263 -4.99 -7.59 -8.43
N LEU A 264 -5.76 -6.50 -8.31
CA LEU A 264 -5.27 -5.14 -8.52
C LEU A 264 -4.13 -4.79 -7.55
N LEU A 265 -4.30 -5.05 -6.25
CA LEU A 265 -3.25 -4.80 -5.26
C LEU A 265 -2.01 -5.66 -5.51
N ASN A 266 -2.18 -6.89 -5.99
CA ASN A 266 -1.06 -7.77 -6.34
C ASN A 266 -0.31 -7.30 -7.60
N GLN A 267 -0.98 -6.72 -8.61
CA GLN A 267 -0.30 -6.04 -9.72
C GLN A 267 0.58 -4.89 -9.21
N ILE A 268 0.06 -4.05 -8.31
CA ILE A 268 0.85 -2.95 -7.71
C ILE A 268 2.05 -3.50 -6.93
N LYS A 269 1.85 -4.55 -6.13
CA LYS A 269 2.95 -5.22 -5.41
C LYS A 269 3.99 -5.82 -6.34
N SER A 270 3.58 -6.39 -7.47
CA SER A 270 4.47 -6.93 -8.50
C SER A 270 5.32 -5.82 -9.12
N MET A 271 4.69 -4.70 -9.51
CA MET A 271 5.42 -3.56 -10.06
C MET A 271 6.45 -3.02 -9.07
N LEU A 272 6.11 -2.90 -7.78
CA LEU A 272 7.07 -2.48 -6.74
C LEU A 272 8.23 -3.47 -6.58
N LEU A 273 7.94 -4.78 -6.66
CA LEU A 273 8.95 -5.82 -6.55
C LEU A 273 9.96 -5.76 -7.70
N GLU A 274 9.52 -5.44 -8.93
CA GLU A 274 10.42 -5.21 -10.08
C GLU A 274 11.46 -4.11 -9.79
N PHE A 275 11.09 -3.11 -8.97
CA PHE A 275 11.98 -2.05 -8.50
C PHE A 275 12.71 -2.40 -7.19
N GLY A 276 12.65 -3.67 -6.78
CA GLY A 276 13.30 -4.16 -5.56
C GLY A 276 12.67 -3.67 -4.26
N ILE A 277 11.44 -3.15 -4.30
CA ILE A 277 10.68 -2.69 -3.13
C ILE A 277 9.76 -3.82 -2.67
N THR A 278 10.05 -4.34 -1.48
CA THR A 278 9.26 -5.44 -0.90
C THR A 278 8.10 -4.92 -0.06
N THR A 279 7.01 -5.69 -0.02
CA THR A 279 5.77 -5.31 0.65
C THR A 279 5.28 -6.40 1.60
N THR A 280 4.44 -6.04 2.56
CA THR A 280 3.74 -7.00 3.41
C THR A 280 2.63 -7.73 2.64
N ASN A 281 2.12 -8.81 3.22
CA ASN A 281 0.85 -9.40 2.78
C ASN A 281 -0.29 -8.36 2.86
N ILE A 282 -1.26 -8.53 1.95
CA ILE A 282 -2.47 -7.71 1.94
C ILE A 282 -3.35 -8.09 3.13
N GLN A 283 -3.89 -7.10 3.80
CA GLN A 283 -4.83 -7.23 4.90
C GLN A 283 -6.20 -6.76 4.43
N LEU A 284 -7.21 -7.63 4.45
CA LEU A 284 -8.59 -7.28 4.13
C LEU A 284 -9.33 -6.81 5.37
N ARG A 285 -10.06 -5.70 5.26
CA ARG A 285 -10.80 -5.10 6.37
C ARG A 285 -12.15 -4.62 5.87
N LYS A 286 -13.15 -4.68 6.76
CA LYS A 286 -14.47 -4.10 6.52
C LYS A 286 -14.42 -2.60 6.84
N GLN A 287 -15.02 -1.79 5.97
CA GLN A 287 -15.31 -0.39 6.23
C GLN A 287 -16.79 -0.25 6.61
N GLU A 288 -17.11 0.68 7.51
CA GLU A 288 -18.49 1.05 7.79
C GLU A 288 -19.14 1.58 6.50
N GLY A 289 -20.37 1.14 6.17
CA GLY A 289 -21.09 1.62 4.98
C GLY A 289 -21.09 0.72 3.74
N ARG A 290 -20.54 -0.51 3.80
CA ARG A 290 -20.65 -1.65 2.82
C ARG A 290 -19.40 -1.98 1.99
N SER A 291 -18.35 -1.16 2.04
CA SER A 291 -17.10 -1.43 1.30
C SER A 291 -16.11 -2.26 2.12
N PHE A 292 -15.31 -3.07 1.44
CA PHE A 292 -14.10 -3.68 1.99
C PHE A 292 -12.89 -2.94 1.44
N TYR A 293 -11.85 -2.82 2.25
CA TYR A 293 -10.56 -2.31 1.80
C TYR A 293 -9.47 -3.35 1.98
N GLY A 294 -8.57 -3.38 1.01
CA GLY A 294 -7.32 -4.11 1.07
C GLY A 294 -6.21 -3.13 1.34
N ARG A 295 -5.33 -3.45 2.29
CA ARG A 295 -4.15 -2.64 2.57
C ARG A 295 -2.88 -3.47 2.62
N PHE A 296 -1.78 -2.88 2.21
CA PHE A 296 -0.44 -3.41 2.47
C PHE A 296 0.52 -2.26 2.78
N TYR A 297 1.74 -2.61 3.19
CA TYR A 297 2.80 -1.64 3.47
C TYR A 297 4.06 -2.05 2.73
N PHE A 298 4.83 -1.09 2.21
CA PHE A 298 6.28 -1.27 2.16
C PHE A 298 6.87 -0.63 3.41
N LYS A 299 7.83 -1.32 4.03
CA LYS A 299 8.40 -0.93 5.33
C LYS A 299 9.91 -1.16 5.38
N GLY A 300 10.57 -0.48 6.31
CA GLY A 300 12.01 -0.52 6.51
C GLY A 300 12.74 0.59 5.75
N GLN A 301 13.87 1.01 6.29
CA GLN A 301 14.70 2.07 5.74
C GLN A 301 15.14 1.77 4.29
N GLN A 302 15.54 0.53 4.00
CA GLN A 302 15.96 0.12 2.65
C GLN A 302 14.88 0.33 1.58
N ASN A 303 13.64 -0.07 1.86
CA ASN A 303 12.52 0.14 0.93
C ASN A 303 12.22 1.63 0.75
N MET A 304 12.32 2.43 1.82
CA MET A 304 12.08 3.87 1.75
C MET A 304 13.14 4.60 0.91
N HIS A 305 14.42 4.24 1.08
CA HIS A 305 15.52 4.75 0.27
C HIS A 305 15.37 4.38 -1.20
N LYS A 306 15.03 3.12 -1.50
CA LYS A 306 14.73 2.69 -2.88
C LYS A 306 13.56 3.47 -3.47
N PHE A 307 12.48 3.65 -2.71
CA PHE A 307 11.34 4.45 -3.16
C PHE A 307 11.79 5.89 -3.48
N TYR A 308 12.46 6.56 -2.55
CA TYR A 308 12.95 7.94 -2.73
C TYR A 308 13.87 8.12 -3.95
N ASN A 309 14.76 7.15 -4.21
CA ASN A 309 15.70 7.22 -5.33
C ASN A 309 15.06 6.94 -6.70
N LEU A 310 13.91 6.27 -6.73
CA LEU A 310 13.28 5.81 -7.98
C LEU A 310 11.99 6.57 -8.31
N MET A 311 11.29 7.05 -7.29
CA MET A 311 9.92 7.57 -7.37
C MET A 311 9.76 8.75 -6.41
N SER A 312 8.78 9.60 -6.73
CA SER A 312 8.30 10.66 -5.85
C SER A 312 6.79 10.55 -5.62
N PHE A 313 6.29 11.25 -4.60
CA PHE A 313 4.86 11.48 -4.42
C PHE A 313 4.39 12.61 -5.35
N LEU A 314 4.23 12.31 -6.64
CA LEU A 314 3.87 13.32 -7.64
C LEU A 314 2.53 13.99 -7.30
N TYR A 315 2.53 15.33 -7.35
CA TYR A 315 1.40 16.21 -7.00
C TYR A 315 0.85 16.02 -5.58
N ALA A 316 1.67 15.48 -4.67
CA ALA A 316 1.39 15.40 -3.25
C ALA A 316 2.60 15.90 -2.46
N SER A 317 2.93 17.18 -2.65
CA SER A 317 4.11 17.85 -2.09
C SER A 317 4.30 17.61 -0.59
N GLU A 318 3.23 17.65 0.19
CA GLU A 318 3.29 17.38 1.62
C GLU A 318 3.80 15.96 1.95
N LYS A 319 3.43 14.94 1.16
CA LYS A 319 3.94 13.57 1.34
C LYS A 319 5.42 13.48 0.94
N GLN A 320 5.81 14.21 -0.11
CA GLN A 320 7.19 14.27 -0.60
C GLN A 320 8.13 14.92 0.41
N ILE A 321 7.75 16.08 0.97
CA ILE A 321 8.52 16.76 2.01
C ILE A 321 8.73 15.84 3.22
N MET A 322 7.68 15.15 3.66
CA MET A 322 7.78 14.20 4.78
C MET A 322 8.71 13.00 4.48
N LEU A 323 8.79 12.57 3.22
CA LEU A 323 9.72 11.53 2.79
C LEU A 323 11.17 12.03 2.88
N GLU A 324 11.43 13.21 2.34
CA GLU A 324 12.75 13.87 2.37
C GLU A 324 13.23 14.07 3.80
N ASP A 325 12.37 14.62 4.65
CA ASP A 325 12.62 14.80 6.08
C ASP A 325 13.01 13.51 6.78
N LEU A 326 12.27 12.42 6.50
CA LEU A 326 12.51 11.11 7.10
C LEU A 326 13.87 10.54 6.64
N ILE A 327 14.20 10.70 5.37
CA ILE A 327 15.47 10.24 4.79
C ILE A 327 16.64 11.02 5.41
N LEU A 328 16.56 12.35 5.44
CA LEU A 328 17.59 13.24 6.01
C LEU A 328 17.80 13.01 7.51
N LYS A 329 16.72 12.92 8.31
CA LYS A 329 16.81 12.56 9.75
C LYS A 329 17.41 11.18 9.97
N GLY A 330 17.14 10.24 9.06
CA GLY A 330 17.76 8.91 9.10
C GLY A 330 19.27 8.90 8.83
N HIS A 331 19.80 9.93 8.15
CA HIS A 331 21.24 10.12 7.96
C HIS A 331 21.90 10.72 9.21
N SER A 332 21.29 11.74 9.82
CA SER A 332 21.86 12.40 11.00
C SER A 332 21.95 11.49 12.24
N LEU A 333 21.02 10.53 12.39
CA LEU A 333 21.09 9.52 13.45
C LEU A 333 22.23 8.51 13.26
N LYS A 334 22.65 8.24 12.01
CA LYS A 334 23.78 7.34 11.72
C LYS A 334 25.14 8.00 11.93
N SER A 335 25.25 9.32 11.69
CA SER A 335 26.49 10.06 11.96
C SER A 335 26.73 10.35 13.44
N ALA A 336 25.69 10.30 14.27
CA ALA A 336 25.79 10.47 15.72
C ALA A 336 26.07 9.16 16.50
N THR A 337 26.22 8.03 15.81
CA THR A 337 26.48 6.71 16.41
C THR A 337 27.82 6.09 15.98
N VAL A 338 28.75 6.91 15.48
CA VAL A 338 30.15 6.51 15.22
C VAL A 338 31.04 7.00 16.35
#